data_AF-A0A220UQG0-F1
#
_entry.id   AF-A0A220UQG0-F1
#
_cell.length_a   1.000
_cell.length_b   1.000
_cell.length_c   1.000
_cell.angle_alpha   90.00
_cell.angle_beta   90.00
_cell.angle_gamma   90.00
#
_symmetry.space_group_name_H-M   'P 1'
#
loop_
_entity.id
_entity.type
_entity.pdbx_description
1 polymer ?
#
loop_
_entity_poly.entity_id
_entity_poly.type
_entity_poly.pdbx_seq_one_letter_code
_entity_poly.pdbx_strand_id
1 'polypeptide(L)'
;MTHSLLSKPGVKLHFGLNTHALLEAIAQANDIVLHAAIYSNFADNAVGQLLLQRLQSASFKQLTLIKLEPTGSWRDEFATILRPEMPLWEVERLYENSRHWCAELKRQFPETVNLVSTQALPLQPILLIGDRLFVGHYAHSHTTSAQGLWIGFDVIALGLTPNSLIDWFYSGVTTEQDSPVAITLGRYVEECRRAVGDLWYQSVIALDKERH
;
A
#
# COMPACT_ATOMS: atom_id res chain seq x y z
N MET A 1 -26.73 20.77 -1.38
CA MET A 1 -26.71 19.93 -0.17
C MET A 1 -25.28 19.50 0.08
N THR A 2 -24.67 19.97 1.16
CA THR A 2 -23.28 19.68 1.55
C THR A 2 -23.23 18.32 2.24
N HIS A 3 -23.13 17.23 1.48
CA HIS A 3 -22.77 15.94 2.05
C HIS A 3 -21.27 15.94 2.34
N SER A 4 -20.91 16.13 3.62
CA SER A 4 -19.54 15.92 4.09
C SER A 4 -19.14 14.46 3.85
N LEU A 5 -18.07 14.23 3.10
CA LEU A 5 -17.53 12.89 2.87
C LEU A 5 -17.16 12.18 4.18
N LEU A 6 -16.82 12.96 5.22
CA LEU A 6 -16.45 12.47 6.55
C LEU A 6 -17.65 11.99 7.38
N SER A 7 -18.89 12.27 6.96
CA SER A 7 -20.09 11.76 7.63
C SER A 7 -20.71 10.55 6.91
N LYS A 8 -20.09 10.05 5.83
CA LYS A 8 -20.56 8.84 5.16
C LYS A 8 -20.21 7.59 5.99
N PRO A 9 -21.17 6.68 6.21
CA PRO A 9 -20.87 5.35 6.73
C PRO A 9 -19.73 4.71 5.92
N GLY A 10 -18.76 4.14 6.62
CA GLY A 10 -17.62 3.49 5.99
C GLY A 10 -16.39 4.35 5.71
N VAL A 11 -16.40 5.66 5.98
CA VAL A 11 -15.17 6.50 5.95
C VAL A 11 -14.74 6.82 7.37
N LYS A 12 -13.48 6.56 7.72
CA LYS A 12 -12.92 6.91 9.03
C LYS A 12 -11.58 7.62 8.88
N LEU A 13 -11.43 8.74 9.59
CA LEU A 13 -10.18 9.50 9.66
C LEU A 13 -9.44 9.14 10.95
N HIS A 14 -8.12 8.93 10.85
CA HIS A 14 -7.28 8.56 11.98
C HIS A 14 -5.96 9.35 11.96
N PHE A 15 -5.55 9.83 13.13
CA PHE A 15 -4.16 10.23 13.35
C PHE A 15 -3.37 8.96 13.61
N GLY A 16 -2.49 8.59 12.69
CA GLY A 16 -1.88 7.27 12.69
C GLY A 16 -2.71 6.19 12.02
N LEU A 17 -2.02 5.12 11.64
CA LEU A 17 -2.66 3.90 11.15
C LEU A 17 -3.38 3.23 12.31
N ASN A 18 -4.71 3.11 12.21
CA ASN A 18 -5.53 2.45 13.22
C ASN A 18 -5.19 0.94 13.25
N THR A 19 -4.30 0.58 14.17
CA THR A 19 -3.74 -0.78 14.25
C THR A 19 -4.81 -1.82 14.56
N HIS A 20 -5.81 -1.48 15.38
CA HIS A 20 -6.89 -2.41 15.68
C HIS A 20 -7.73 -2.73 14.44
N ALA A 21 -8.19 -1.69 13.72
CA ALA A 21 -8.95 -1.88 12.47
C ALA A 21 -8.12 -2.60 11.39
N LEU A 22 -6.82 -2.35 11.34
CA LEU A 22 -5.90 -3.04 10.44
C LEU A 22 -5.80 -4.54 10.77
N LEU A 23 -5.62 -4.90 12.03
CA LEU A 23 -5.54 -6.30 12.47
C LEU A 23 -6.85 -7.04 12.18
N GLU A 24 -7.99 -6.42 12.43
CA GLU A 24 -9.31 -6.99 12.09
C GLU A 24 -9.43 -7.24 10.58
N ALA A 25 -9.00 -6.29 9.76
CA ALA A 25 -9.02 -6.43 8.31
C ALA A 25 -8.14 -7.60 7.84
N ILE A 26 -6.90 -7.69 8.35
CA ILE A 26 -5.96 -8.76 7.99
C ILE A 26 -6.49 -10.14 8.39
N ALA A 27 -7.13 -10.24 9.57
CA ALA A 27 -7.67 -11.50 10.05
C ALA A 27 -8.77 -12.08 9.14
N GLN A 28 -9.52 -11.21 8.46
CA GLN A 28 -10.67 -11.58 7.63
C GLN A 28 -10.32 -11.70 6.14
N ALA A 29 -9.28 -11.01 5.67
CA ALA A 29 -8.92 -10.98 4.26
C ALA A 29 -8.22 -12.28 3.81
N ASN A 30 -8.55 -12.72 2.60
CA ASN A 30 -7.84 -13.80 1.92
C ASN A 30 -6.77 -13.27 0.96
N ASP A 31 -6.91 -12.03 0.51
CA ASP A 31 -6.00 -11.36 -0.41
C ASP A 31 -5.63 -9.99 0.15
N ILE A 32 -4.34 -9.68 0.12
CA ILE A 32 -3.78 -8.46 0.67
C ILE A 32 -2.79 -7.86 -0.33
N VAL A 33 -2.89 -6.57 -0.58
CA VAL A 33 -1.90 -5.78 -1.31
C VAL A 33 -1.42 -4.66 -0.40
N LEU A 34 -0.13 -4.66 -0.08
CA LEU A 34 0.50 -3.58 0.66
C LEU A 34 1.38 -2.80 -0.31
N HIS A 35 1.17 -1.50 -0.42
CA HIS A 35 2.03 -0.57 -1.16
C HIS A 35 2.52 0.53 -0.22
N ALA A 36 3.76 0.42 0.23
CA ALA A 36 4.36 1.40 1.14
C ALA A 36 5.85 1.59 0.84
N ALA A 37 6.39 2.74 1.24
CA ALA A 37 7.80 3.05 1.04
C ALA A 37 8.71 2.12 1.86
N ILE A 38 8.33 1.82 3.11
CA ILE A 38 9.14 1.04 4.06
C ILE A 38 8.19 0.16 4.90
N TYR A 39 8.52 -1.13 5.05
CA TYR A 39 7.78 -2.10 5.86
C TYR A 39 8.47 -2.49 7.16
N SER A 40 9.63 -1.92 7.49
CA SER A 40 10.37 -2.25 8.72
C SER A 40 9.51 -2.17 9.99
N ASN A 41 8.52 -1.27 10.00
CA ASN A 41 7.58 -1.12 11.12
C ASN A 41 6.68 -2.34 11.33
N PHE A 42 6.51 -3.21 10.34
CA PHE A 42 5.71 -4.44 10.44
C PHE A 42 6.53 -5.66 10.84
N ALA A 43 7.86 -5.62 10.74
CA ALA A 43 8.68 -6.80 11.00
C ALA A 43 8.52 -7.34 12.43
N ASP A 44 8.48 -6.43 13.42
CA ASP A 44 8.56 -6.79 14.84
C ASP A 44 7.31 -6.39 15.64
N ASN A 45 6.12 -6.41 15.02
CA ASN A 45 4.89 -6.04 15.70
C ASN A 45 3.72 -7.01 15.43
N ALA A 46 2.57 -6.72 16.05
CA ALA A 46 1.36 -7.54 15.93
C ALA A 46 0.88 -7.71 14.47
N VAL A 47 1.11 -6.72 13.61
CA VAL A 47 0.75 -6.79 12.18
C VAL A 47 1.61 -7.83 11.48
N GLY A 48 2.93 -7.81 11.66
CA GLY A 48 3.83 -8.82 11.10
C GLY A 48 3.52 -10.22 11.60
N GLN A 49 3.29 -10.37 12.91
CA GLN A 49 2.93 -11.66 13.50
C GLN A 49 1.62 -12.21 12.92
N LEU A 50 0.60 -11.37 12.77
CA LEU A 50 -0.67 -11.80 12.18
C LEU A 50 -0.53 -12.12 10.70
N LEU A 51 0.25 -11.35 9.93
CA LEU A 51 0.53 -11.67 8.52
C LEU A 51 1.21 -13.04 8.38
N LEU A 52 2.19 -13.35 9.24
CA LEU A 52 2.83 -14.67 9.27
C LEU A 52 1.84 -15.79 9.60
N GLN A 53 0.96 -15.58 10.58
CA GLN A 53 -0.10 -16.55 10.91
C GLN A 53 -1.07 -16.75 9.74
N ARG A 54 -1.46 -15.67 9.06
CA ARG A 54 -2.33 -15.74 7.88
C ARG A 54 -1.66 -16.48 6.72
N LEU A 55 -0.39 -16.25 6.46
CA LEU A 55 0.38 -16.94 5.42
C LEU A 55 0.50 -18.46 5.65
N GLN A 56 0.38 -18.91 6.90
CA GLN A 56 0.34 -20.34 7.24
C GLN A 56 -1.06 -20.96 7.10
N SER A 57 -2.11 -20.15 6.94
CA SER A 57 -3.49 -20.63 6.81
C SER A 57 -3.80 -21.05 5.37
N ALA A 58 -4.42 -22.22 5.22
CA ALA A 58 -4.89 -22.72 3.93
C ALA A 58 -5.97 -21.83 3.27
N SER A 59 -6.65 -20.97 4.05
CA SER A 59 -7.67 -20.06 3.53
C SER A 59 -7.07 -18.80 2.87
N PHE A 60 -5.83 -18.44 3.22
CA PHE A 60 -5.19 -17.24 2.73
C PHE A 60 -4.61 -17.49 1.34
N LYS A 61 -4.93 -16.61 0.38
CA LYS A 61 -4.63 -16.81 -1.03
C LYS A 61 -3.36 -16.10 -1.45
N GLN A 62 -3.25 -14.80 -1.17
CA GLN A 62 -2.12 -14.03 -1.65
C GLN A 62 -1.80 -12.79 -0.80
N LEU A 63 -0.51 -12.57 -0.57
CA LEU A 63 0.05 -11.30 -0.10
C LEU A 63 0.91 -10.70 -1.21
N THR A 64 0.51 -9.55 -1.74
CA THR A 64 1.35 -8.75 -2.64
C THR A 64 2.03 -7.63 -1.88
N LEU A 65 3.37 -7.64 -1.88
CA LEU A 65 4.20 -6.60 -1.31
C LEU A 65 4.78 -5.76 -2.44
N ILE A 66 4.43 -4.47 -2.50
CA ILE A 66 4.94 -3.51 -3.46
C ILE A 66 5.94 -2.60 -2.74
N LYS A 67 7.21 -3.03 -2.73
CA LYS A 67 8.28 -2.30 -2.05
C LYS A 67 8.93 -1.28 -2.98
N LEU A 68 9.41 -0.22 -2.37
CA LEU A 68 10.20 0.79 -3.05
C LEU A 68 11.68 0.37 -3.10
N GLU A 69 12.30 0.48 -4.28
CA GLU A 69 13.74 0.23 -4.48
C GLU A 69 14.39 1.37 -5.26
N PRO A 70 14.34 2.61 -4.75
CA PRO A 70 14.56 3.78 -5.58
C PRO A 70 16.02 3.89 -6.01
N THR A 71 16.28 3.95 -7.31
CA THR A 71 17.60 4.22 -7.90
C THR A 71 17.82 5.69 -8.27
N GLY A 72 16.79 6.54 -8.09
CA GLY A 72 16.79 7.94 -8.49
C GLY A 72 17.19 8.92 -7.37
N SER A 73 17.58 10.12 -7.76
CA SER A 73 17.96 11.24 -6.87
C SER A 73 16.84 11.64 -5.89
N TRP A 74 15.59 11.35 -6.22
CA TRP A 74 14.43 11.72 -5.41
C TRP A 74 14.38 10.95 -4.07
N ARG A 75 15.09 9.81 -3.92
CA ARG A 75 15.07 9.02 -2.69
C ARG A 75 15.47 9.85 -1.47
N ASP A 76 16.59 10.55 -1.58
CA ASP A 76 17.16 11.31 -0.47
C ASP A 76 16.32 12.55 -0.18
N GLU A 77 15.74 13.16 -1.23
CA GLU A 77 14.76 14.24 -1.09
C GLU A 77 13.50 13.76 -0.35
N PHE A 78 12.93 12.63 -0.76
CA PHE A 78 11.74 12.03 -0.14
C PHE A 78 11.99 11.62 1.31
N ALA A 79 13.17 11.06 1.60
CA ALA A 79 13.60 10.77 2.96
C ALA A 79 13.67 12.04 3.82
N THR A 80 14.24 13.11 3.28
CA THR A 80 14.36 14.40 3.97
C THR A 80 12.99 15.04 4.21
N ILE A 81 12.04 14.91 3.27
CA ILE A 81 10.66 15.38 3.45
C ILE A 81 9.96 14.66 4.60
N LEU A 82 10.06 13.33 4.66
CA LEU A 82 9.35 12.54 5.67
C LEU A 82 10.05 12.49 7.02
N ARG A 83 11.38 12.65 7.04
CA ARG A 83 12.24 12.43 8.22
C ARG A 83 13.42 13.42 8.21
N PRO A 84 13.18 14.74 8.26
CA PRO A 84 14.20 15.77 8.10
C PRO A 84 15.28 15.73 9.19
N GLU A 85 14.95 15.20 10.37
CA GLU A 85 15.88 15.09 11.49
C GLU A 85 16.63 13.75 11.52
N MET A 86 16.26 12.79 10.66
CA MET A 86 16.88 11.46 10.63
C MET A 86 18.11 11.47 9.70
N PRO A 87 19.30 11.04 10.18
CA PRO A 87 20.47 10.89 9.33
C PRO A 87 20.24 9.90 8.17
N LEU A 88 20.80 10.18 6.99
CA LEU A 88 20.62 9.34 5.79
C LEU A 88 21.02 7.86 6.01
N TRP A 89 22.04 7.59 6.82
CA TRP A 89 22.46 6.22 7.13
C TRP A 89 21.40 5.45 7.95
N GLU A 90 20.63 6.14 8.80
CA GLU A 90 19.50 5.52 9.52
C GLU A 90 18.35 5.22 8.57
N VAL A 91 18.08 6.12 7.62
CA VAL A 91 17.09 5.89 6.57
C VAL A 91 17.48 4.69 5.71
N GLU A 92 18.74 4.57 5.31
CA GLU A 92 19.23 3.40 4.56
C GLU A 92 19.02 2.11 5.33
N ARG A 93 19.33 2.10 6.64
CA ARG A 93 19.07 0.95 7.52
C ARG A 93 17.58 0.57 7.57
N LEU A 94 16.66 1.54 7.55
CA LEU A 94 15.23 1.24 7.47
C LEU A 94 14.85 0.55 6.16
N TYR A 95 15.43 1.01 5.03
CA TYR A 95 15.25 0.35 3.74
C TYR A 95 15.84 -1.07 3.74
N GLU A 96 17.06 -1.26 4.26
CA GLU A 96 17.69 -2.57 4.39
C GLU A 96 16.85 -3.54 5.21
N ASN A 97 16.35 -3.13 6.38
CA ASN A 97 15.48 -3.94 7.22
C ASN A 97 14.17 -4.30 6.48
N SER A 98 13.57 -3.33 5.80
CA SER A 98 12.37 -3.56 4.97
C SER A 98 12.65 -4.56 3.84
N ARG A 99 13.79 -4.42 3.14
CA ARG A 99 14.20 -5.33 2.07
C ARG A 99 14.38 -6.75 2.58
N HIS A 100 15.06 -6.89 3.72
CA HIS A 100 15.32 -8.19 4.34
C HIS A 100 14.01 -8.87 4.73
N TRP A 101 13.12 -8.16 5.42
CA TRP A 101 11.81 -8.69 5.81
C TRP A 101 10.98 -9.15 4.62
N CYS A 102 10.87 -8.33 3.57
CA CYS A 102 10.14 -8.70 2.35
C CYS A 102 10.76 -9.93 1.65
N ALA A 103 12.09 -9.97 1.55
CA ALA A 103 12.80 -11.09 0.91
C ALA A 103 12.59 -12.39 1.70
N GLU A 104 12.61 -12.31 3.03
CA GLU A 104 12.39 -13.44 3.91
C GLU A 104 10.97 -14.00 3.79
N LEU A 105 9.95 -13.13 3.76
CA LEU A 105 8.57 -13.54 3.51
C LEU A 105 8.43 -14.25 2.15
N LYS A 106 9.00 -13.68 1.08
CA LYS A 106 8.98 -14.31 -0.25
C LYS A 106 9.69 -15.66 -0.26
N ARG A 107 10.80 -15.79 0.46
CA ARG A 107 11.58 -17.03 0.55
C ARG A 107 10.82 -18.13 1.32
N GLN A 108 10.15 -17.78 2.41
CA GLN A 108 9.38 -18.74 3.21
C GLN A 108 8.07 -19.16 2.54
N PHE A 109 7.41 -18.25 1.82
CA PHE A 109 6.09 -18.47 1.23
C PHE A 109 6.10 -18.14 -0.28
N PRO A 110 6.85 -18.87 -1.11
CA PRO A 110 7.12 -18.48 -2.51
C PRO A 110 5.88 -18.42 -3.39
N GLU A 111 4.86 -19.24 -3.16
CA GLU A 111 3.64 -19.26 -3.98
C GLU A 111 2.60 -18.22 -3.52
N THR A 112 2.56 -17.94 -2.21
CA THR A 112 1.53 -17.09 -1.58
C THR A 112 1.98 -15.63 -1.50
N VAL A 113 3.29 -15.36 -1.44
CA VAL A 113 3.83 -14.01 -1.40
C VAL A 113 4.28 -13.59 -2.80
N ASN A 114 3.65 -12.56 -3.34
CA ASN A 114 4.15 -11.84 -4.52
C ASN A 114 4.95 -10.63 -4.05
N LEU A 115 6.21 -10.52 -4.48
CA LEU A 115 7.08 -9.41 -4.12
C LEU A 115 7.44 -8.62 -5.37
N VAL A 116 7.03 -7.36 -5.41
CA VAL A 116 7.27 -6.46 -6.52
C VAL A 116 8.07 -5.25 -6.04
N SER A 117 9.03 -4.84 -6.86
CA SER A 117 9.82 -3.63 -6.63
C SER A 117 9.37 -2.54 -7.59
N THR A 118 9.16 -1.33 -7.08
CA THR A 118 8.88 -0.15 -7.90
C THR A 118 9.97 0.91 -7.75
N GLN A 119 10.20 1.65 -8.83
CA GLN A 119 11.07 2.83 -8.91
C GLN A 119 10.27 4.14 -8.86
N ALA A 120 8.94 4.04 -8.94
CA ALA A 120 8.08 5.21 -8.96
C ALA A 120 8.09 5.90 -7.59
N LEU A 121 8.05 7.23 -7.60
CA LEU A 121 7.86 8.05 -6.40
C LEU A 121 6.54 7.63 -5.71
N PRO A 122 6.56 7.15 -4.46
CA PRO A 122 5.33 6.81 -3.75
C PRO A 122 4.62 8.10 -3.37
N LEU A 123 3.41 8.28 -3.87
CA LEU A 123 2.63 9.48 -3.55
C LEU A 123 1.93 9.35 -2.19
N GLN A 124 1.70 8.12 -1.75
CA GLN A 124 1.06 7.77 -0.49
C GLN A 124 1.23 6.26 -0.20
N PRO A 125 1.18 5.82 1.07
CA PRO A 125 1.05 4.41 1.38
C PRO A 125 -0.41 3.96 1.23
N ILE A 126 -0.61 2.79 0.60
CA ILE A 126 -1.92 2.22 0.26
C ILE A 126 -1.95 0.76 0.71
N LEU A 127 -2.95 0.37 1.50
CA LEU A 127 -3.17 -1.01 1.93
C LEU A 127 -4.55 -1.47 1.44
N LEU A 128 -4.60 -2.43 0.53
CA LEU A 128 -5.80 -3.13 0.08
C LEU A 128 -5.91 -4.45 0.85
N ILE A 129 -6.95 -4.63 1.66
CA ILE A 129 -7.07 -5.77 2.57
C ILE A 129 -8.50 -6.29 2.47
N GLY A 130 -8.75 -7.20 1.52
CA GLY A 130 -10.10 -7.64 1.17
C GLY A 130 -11.01 -6.43 0.87
N ASP A 131 -12.02 -6.22 1.72
CA ASP A 131 -13.02 -5.15 1.64
C ASP A 131 -12.62 -3.83 2.31
N ARG A 132 -11.37 -3.73 2.78
CA ARG A 132 -10.85 -2.55 3.46
C ARG A 132 -9.76 -1.90 2.64
N LEU A 133 -9.80 -0.57 2.60
CA LEU A 133 -8.73 0.25 2.05
C LEU A 133 -8.22 1.20 3.15
N PHE A 134 -6.90 1.24 3.33
CA PHE A 134 -6.25 2.23 4.19
C PHE A 134 -5.29 3.06 3.35
N VAL A 135 -5.44 4.37 3.40
CA VAL A 135 -4.57 5.32 2.66
C VAL A 135 -3.94 6.27 3.66
N GLY A 136 -2.62 6.36 3.66
CA GLY A 136 -1.89 7.36 4.45
C GLY A 136 -1.61 8.61 3.63
N HIS A 137 -1.27 9.70 4.29
CA HIS A 137 -0.94 10.95 3.62
C HIS A 137 0.50 11.35 3.95
N TYR A 138 1.28 11.62 2.90
CA TYR A 138 2.54 12.34 3.02
C TYR A 138 2.27 13.85 2.93
N ALA A 139 3.05 14.64 3.68
CA ALA A 139 2.94 16.10 3.67
C ALA A 139 4.33 16.71 3.73
N HIS A 140 4.56 17.71 2.88
CA HIS A 140 5.76 18.55 2.95
C HIS A 140 5.57 19.53 4.11
N SER A 141 6.11 19.18 5.27
CA SER A 141 5.92 19.94 6.50
C SER A 141 7.21 19.97 7.30
N HIS A 142 7.55 21.14 7.85
CA HIS A 142 8.63 21.26 8.82
C HIS A 142 8.33 20.51 10.12
N THR A 143 7.05 20.33 10.44
CA THR A 143 6.59 19.49 11.55
C THR A 143 6.26 18.11 11.00
N THR A 144 7.12 17.14 11.26
CA THR A 144 6.84 15.75 10.88
C THR A 144 5.94 15.07 11.90
N SER A 145 5.10 14.15 11.42
CA SER A 145 4.32 13.26 12.26
C SER A 145 4.66 11.84 11.87
N ALA A 146 5.30 11.09 12.77
CA ALA A 146 5.62 9.69 12.57
C ALA A 146 4.37 8.83 12.31
N GLN A 147 3.21 9.30 12.76
CA GLN A 147 1.92 8.63 12.59
C GLN A 147 1.16 9.13 11.36
N GLY A 148 1.31 10.40 10.99
CA GLY A 148 0.65 11.01 9.83
C GLY A 148 -0.89 11.00 9.94
N LEU A 149 -1.54 11.26 8.82
CA LEU A 149 -2.99 11.16 8.67
C LEU A 149 -3.33 9.94 7.83
N TRP A 150 -4.31 9.16 8.27
CA TRP A 150 -4.80 7.99 7.57
C TRP A 150 -6.31 8.06 7.38
N ILE A 151 -6.75 7.57 6.22
CA ILE A 151 -8.17 7.41 5.89
C ILE A 151 -8.42 5.91 5.69
N GLY A 152 -9.37 5.39 6.44
CA GLY A 152 -9.89 4.02 6.29
C GLY A 152 -11.22 4.03 5.55
N PHE A 153 -11.38 3.11 4.61
CA PHE A 153 -12.61 2.89 3.86
C PHE A 153 -13.11 1.46 4.07
N ASP A 154 -14.41 1.35 4.35
CA ASP A 154 -15.21 0.13 4.31
C ASP A 154 -15.99 0.12 2.99
N VAL A 155 -15.56 -0.69 2.03
CA VAL A 155 -16.17 -0.61 0.70
C VAL A 155 -17.60 -1.15 0.67
N ILE A 156 -17.92 -2.10 1.54
CA ILE A 156 -19.27 -2.65 1.69
C ILE A 156 -20.20 -1.58 2.27
N ALA A 157 -19.78 -0.89 3.33
CA ALA A 157 -20.58 0.19 3.92
C ALA A 157 -20.75 1.38 2.95
N LEU A 158 -19.83 1.53 1.99
CA LEU A 158 -19.90 2.51 0.91
C LEU A 158 -20.72 2.05 -0.31
N GLY A 159 -21.32 0.85 -0.25
CA GLY A 159 -22.22 0.32 -1.28
C GLY A 159 -21.54 -0.37 -2.44
N LEU A 160 -20.25 -0.74 -2.33
CA LEU A 160 -19.56 -1.56 -3.31
C LEU A 160 -19.79 -3.05 -3.03
N THR A 161 -19.66 -3.88 -4.06
CA THR A 161 -19.75 -5.33 -3.91
C THR A 161 -18.56 -5.85 -3.08
N PRO A 162 -18.75 -6.92 -2.29
CA PRO A 162 -17.63 -7.58 -1.62
C PRO A 162 -16.53 -7.95 -2.62
N ASN A 163 -15.28 -7.88 -2.18
CA ASN A 163 -14.05 -8.12 -2.91
C ASN A 163 -13.72 -7.15 -4.06
N SER A 164 -14.51 -6.08 -4.27
CA SER A 164 -14.32 -5.15 -5.41
C SER A 164 -12.88 -4.63 -5.54
N LEU A 165 -12.22 -4.27 -4.43
CA LEU A 165 -10.87 -3.73 -4.46
C LEU A 165 -9.84 -4.73 -5.00
N ILE A 166 -9.96 -5.99 -4.57
CA ILE A 166 -9.08 -7.08 -4.99
C ILE A 166 -9.39 -7.46 -6.44
N ASP A 167 -10.67 -7.55 -6.80
CA ASP A 167 -11.08 -7.86 -8.17
C ASP A 167 -10.57 -6.79 -9.15
N TRP A 168 -10.67 -5.51 -8.79
CA TRP A 168 -10.10 -4.40 -9.56
C TRP A 168 -8.59 -4.46 -9.60
N PHE A 169 -7.93 -4.82 -8.50
CA PHE A 169 -6.48 -4.96 -8.46
C PHE A 169 -5.97 -6.00 -9.46
N TYR A 170 -6.69 -7.11 -9.67
CA TYR A 170 -6.30 -8.14 -10.64
C TYR A 170 -6.83 -7.87 -12.06
N SER A 171 -8.07 -7.41 -12.18
CA SER A 171 -8.81 -7.36 -13.47
C SER A 171 -8.85 -5.97 -14.11
N GLY A 172 -8.47 -4.94 -13.35
CA GLY A 172 -8.58 -3.53 -13.74
C GLY A 172 -9.85 -2.88 -13.19
N VAL A 173 -9.81 -1.55 -13.10
CA VAL A 173 -10.98 -0.73 -12.75
C VAL A 173 -11.81 -0.55 -14.02
N THR A 174 -13.06 -0.96 -14.03
CA THR A 174 -13.93 -0.81 -15.20
C THR A 174 -14.27 0.67 -15.43
N THR A 175 -14.15 1.13 -16.68
CA THR A 175 -14.38 2.53 -17.07
C THR A 175 -15.86 2.92 -17.09
N GLU A 176 -16.77 1.95 -16.95
CA GLU A 176 -18.23 2.14 -16.93
C GLU A 176 -18.79 2.37 -15.51
N GLN A 177 -17.94 2.72 -14.54
CA GLN A 177 -18.38 2.97 -13.17
C GLN A 177 -19.01 4.36 -13.02
N ASP A 178 -20.34 4.41 -12.93
CA ASP A 178 -21.09 5.66 -12.67
C ASP A 178 -21.03 6.13 -11.20
N SER A 179 -20.41 5.35 -10.31
CA SER A 179 -20.34 5.67 -8.88
C SER A 179 -19.13 6.55 -8.56
N PRO A 180 -19.33 7.78 -8.01
CA PRO A 180 -18.21 8.62 -7.58
C PRO A 180 -17.32 7.95 -6.53
N VAL A 181 -17.88 7.05 -5.70
CA VAL A 181 -17.10 6.25 -4.74
C VAL A 181 -16.19 5.28 -5.49
N ALA A 182 -16.74 4.53 -6.44
CA ALA A 182 -15.98 3.53 -7.19
C ALA A 182 -14.84 4.18 -7.98
N ILE A 183 -15.11 5.30 -8.67
CA ILE A 183 -14.08 6.09 -9.36
C ILE A 183 -12.98 6.55 -8.39
N THR A 184 -13.37 7.07 -7.22
CA THR A 184 -12.41 7.59 -6.23
C THR A 184 -11.52 6.49 -5.68
N LEU A 185 -12.12 5.37 -5.26
CA LEU A 185 -11.37 4.25 -4.67
C LEU A 185 -10.55 3.49 -5.72
N GLY A 186 -11.06 3.39 -6.95
CA GLY A 186 -10.40 2.77 -8.08
C GLY A 186 -9.04 3.42 -8.40
N ARG A 187 -8.88 4.74 -8.21
CA ARG A 187 -7.59 5.42 -8.41
C ARG A 187 -6.47 4.90 -7.49
N TYR A 188 -6.79 4.56 -6.23
CA TYR A 188 -5.81 3.98 -5.31
C TYR A 188 -5.44 2.54 -5.71
N VAL A 189 -6.42 1.79 -6.20
CA VAL A 189 -6.18 0.44 -6.75
C VAL A 189 -5.31 0.52 -8.01
N GLU A 190 -5.60 1.47 -8.90
CA GLU A 190 -4.81 1.71 -10.11
C GLU A 190 -3.37 2.12 -9.80
N GLU A 191 -3.14 2.93 -8.75
CA GLU A 191 -1.78 3.24 -8.27
C GLU A 191 -1.01 1.97 -7.90
N CYS A 192 -1.63 1.06 -7.14
CA CYS A 192 -1.03 -0.24 -6.81
C CYS A 192 -0.77 -1.08 -8.07
N ARG A 193 -1.72 -1.15 -9.00
CA ARG A 193 -1.56 -1.89 -10.27
C ARG A 193 -0.42 -1.36 -11.12
N ARG A 194 -0.33 -0.04 -11.28
CA ARG A 194 0.77 0.61 -12.01
C ARG A 194 2.12 0.30 -11.38
N ALA A 195 2.18 0.24 -10.05
CA ALA A 195 3.40 -0.13 -9.35
C ALA A 195 3.76 -1.61 -9.49
N VAL A 196 2.78 -2.51 -9.64
CA VAL A 196 3.02 -3.93 -9.99
C VAL A 196 3.41 -4.10 -11.46
N GLY A 197 3.03 -3.15 -12.31
CA GLY A 197 3.22 -3.20 -13.75
C GLY A 197 2.02 -3.83 -14.41
N ASP A 198 0.97 -3.04 -14.65
CA ASP A 198 0.28 -3.17 -15.93
C ASP A 198 1.35 -3.11 -17.03
N LEU A 199 1.31 -4.08 -17.97
CA LEU A 199 2.24 -4.42 -19.05
C LEU A 199 2.80 -3.23 -19.90
N TRP A 200 2.38 -2.00 -19.62
CA TRP A 200 2.77 -0.75 -20.26
C TRP A 200 4.03 -0.09 -19.70
N TYR A 201 4.33 -0.22 -18.40
CA TYR A 201 5.46 0.51 -17.78
C TYR A 201 6.83 -0.15 -18.06
N GLN A 202 6.85 -1.47 -18.25
CA GLN A 202 8.01 -2.19 -18.79
C GLN A 202 8.39 -1.64 -20.18
N SER A 203 7.41 -1.26 -20.99
CA SER A 203 7.61 -0.67 -22.33
C SER A 203 8.22 0.74 -22.26
N VAL A 204 7.82 1.56 -21.28
CA VAL A 204 8.39 2.91 -21.10
C VAL A 204 9.83 2.83 -20.58
N ILE A 205 10.13 1.92 -19.66
CA ILE A 205 11.51 1.68 -19.19
C ILE A 205 12.38 1.08 -20.31
N ALA A 206 11.83 0.18 -21.14
CA ALA A 206 12.55 -0.36 -22.30
C ALA A 206 12.86 0.73 -23.34
N LEU A 207 11.91 1.63 -23.62
CA LEU A 207 12.09 2.75 -24.54
C LEU A 207 13.11 3.79 -24.05
N ASP A 208 13.28 3.95 -22.73
CA ASP A 208 14.29 4.86 -22.16
C ASP A 208 15.69 4.22 -22.17
N LYS A 209 15.78 2.89 -22.07
CA LYS A 209 17.04 2.15 -22.23
C LYS A 209 17.56 2.11 -23.66
N GLU A 210 16.70 2.31 -24.66
CA GLU A 210 17.09 2.42 -26.07
C GLU A 210 17.50 3.85 -26.48
N ARG A 211 17.37 4.82 -25.57
CA ARG A 211 17.68 6.25 -25.82
C ARG A 211 19.00 6.72 -25.23
N HIS A 212 19.80 5.83 -24.63
CA HIS A 212 21.12 6.11 -24.08
C HIS A 212 22.19 5.17 -24.63
#